data_AF-A0AAQ2Q300-F1
#
_entry.id   AF-A0AAQ2Q300-F1
#
_cell.length_a   1.000
_cell.length_b   1.000
_cell.length_c   1.000
_cell.angle_alpha   90.00
_cell.angle_beta   90.00
_cell.angle_gamma   90.00
#
_symmetry.space_group_name_H-M   'P 1'
#
loop_
_entity.id
_entity.type
_entity.pdbx_description
1 polymer ?
#
loop_
_entity_poly.entity_id
_entity_poly.type
_entity_poly.pdbx_seq_one_letter_code
_entity_poly.pdbx_strand_id
1 'polypeptide(L)'
;MSLNQIDETLIIKKPKVDRMFQDNNFREFLNDLFEWSGLIHWLDYQGAWSLVLFPSTGRGRYFTLNIGRHEVAYSTLPKKDEPSVHMILLDDLILEYDDVKNFLGCHQGGFYETPYTSAMERSVCAIFEGDFKVASEFLSLYGVRRALIAYWHEALFRLKANNAMSVYSRFHDYNAVAKLLNDINR
;
A
#
# COMPACT_ATOMS: atom_id res chain seq x y z
N MET A 1 -11.54 43.02 -6.90
CA MET A 1 -12.07 42.18 -5.81
C MET A 1 -11.04 41.11 -5.54
N SER A 2 -10.39 41.14 -4.37
CA SER A 2 -9.40 40.12 -3.99
C SER A 2 -10.10 38.77 -3.93
N LEU A 3 -9.49 37.73 -4.53
CA LEU A 3 -9.84 36.34 -4.29
C LEU A 3 -9.51 36.03 -2.83
N ASN A 4 -10.44 36.39 -1.95
CA ASN A 4 -10.34 36.20 -0.52
C ASN A 4 -10.28 34.71 -0.21
N GLN A 5 -9.24 34.35 0.54
CA GLN A 5 -9.19 33.30 1.55
C GLN A 5 -10.44 32.43 1.61
N ILE A 6 -10.39 31.30 0.90
CA ILE A 6 -11.37 30.24 1.07
C ILE A 6 -11.19 29.70 2.49
N ASP A 7 -12.25 29.79 3.29
CA ASP A 7 -12.29 29.14 4.60
C ASP A 7 -12.25 27.62 4.40
N GLU A 8 -11.09 27.03 4.67
CA GLU A 8 -10.85 25.60 4.49
C GLU A 8 -11.80 24.71 5.29
N THR A 9 -12.41 25.24 6.36
CA THR A 9 -13.36 24.49 7.20
C THR A 9 -14.70 24.25 6.49
N LEU A 10 -15.00 25.01 5.43
CA LEU A 10 -16.19 24.85 4.60
C LEU A 10 -16.01 23.82 3.46
N ILE A 11 -14.82 23.26 3.28
CA ILE A 11 -14.56 22.20 2.30
C ILE A 11 -14.97 20.85 2.91
N ILE A 12 -16.29 20.57 2.86
CA ILE A 12 -16.92 19.41 3.52
C ILE A 12 -16.43 18.05 2.99
N LYS A 13 -15.75 18.01 1.84
CA LYS A 13 -15.06 16.82 1.31
C LYS A 13 -13.84 17.25 0.51
N LYS A 14 -12.68 17.40 1.16
CA LYS A 14 -11.41 17.54 0.44
C LYS A 14 -11.25 16.33 -0.50
N PRO A 15 -10.81 16.51 -1.75
CA PRO A 15 -10.53 15.39 -2.66
C PRO A 15 -9.66 14.34 -1.96
N LYS A 16 -9.88 13.05 -2.25
CA LYS A 16 -9.14 11.92 -1.64
C LYS A 16 -7.63 12.14 -1.64
N VAL A 17 -7.12 12.64 -2.76
CA VAL A 17 -5.71 12.98 -2.95
C VAL A 17 -5.28 14.06 -1.94
N ASP A 18 -6.04 15.13 -1.76
CA ASP A 18 -5.67 16.20 -0.82
C ASP A 18 -5.71 15.74 0.63
N ARG A 19 -6.65 14.85 0.98
CA ARG A 19 -6.67 14.22 2.30
C ARG A 19 -5.41 13.40 2.56
N MET A 20 -4.93 12.64 1.57
CA MET A 20 -3.68 11.87 1.70
C MET A 20 -2.48 12.79 1.95
N PHE A 21 -2.35 13.91 1.22
CA PHE A 21 -1.21 14.82 1.36
C PHE A 21 -1.23 15.71 2.62
N GLN A 22 -2.35 15.75 3.35
CA GLN A 22 -2.46 16.45 4.63
C GLN A 22 -2.05 15.58 5.81
N ASP A 23 -2.07 14.26 5.65
CA ASP A 23 -1.58 13.31 6.63
C ASP A 23 -0.14 12.94 6.29
N ASN A 24 0.82 13.61 6.93
CA ASN A 24 2.24 13.44 6.62
C ASN A 24 2.70 12.00 6.83
N ASN A 25 2.27 11.33 7.90
CA ASN A 25 2.69 9.95 8.16
C ASN A 25 2.14 9.00 7.09
N PHE A 26 0.87 9.20 6.67
CA PHE A 26 0.28 8.40 5.60
C PHE A 26 0.97 8.63 4.25
N ARG A 27 1.28 9.90 3.93
CA ARG A 27 2.02 10.26 2.72
C ARG A 27 3.42 9.64 2.71
N GLU A 28 4.18 9.80 3.78
CA GLU A 28 5.53 9.25 3.94
C GLU A 28 5.53 7.73 3.80
N PHE A 29 4.60 7.05 4.46
CA PHE A 29 4.43 5.62 4.30
C PHE A 29 4.13 5.20 2.86
N LEU A 30 3.29 5.93 2.11
CA LEU A 30 3.03 5.60 0.71
C LEU A 30 4.24 5.86 -0.19
N ASN A 31 5.04 6.90 0.10
CA ASN A 31 6.31 7.12 -0.60
C ASN A 31 7.26 5.93 -0.35
N ASP A 32 7.47 5.58 0.93
CA ASP A 32 8.26 4.43 1.35
C ASP A 32 7.79 3.15 0.64
N LEU A 33 6.48 2.88 0.64
CA LEU A 33 5.93 1.70 0.00
C LEU A 33 6.25 1.66 -1.49
N PHE A 34 6.10 2.79 -2.20
CA PHE A 34 6.37 2.87 -3.64
C PHE A 34 7.86 2.71 -3.97
N GLU A 35 8.74 3.32 -3.18
CA GLU A 35 10.19 3.24 -3.37
C GLU A 35 10.73 1.85 -3.00
N TRP A 36 10.40 1.34 -1.82
CA TRP A 36 10.92 0.07 -1.31
C TRP A 36 10.39 -1.14 -2.08
N SER A 37 9.16 -1.09 -2.57
CA SER A 37 8.62 -2.14 -3.44
C SER A 37 9.11 -2.07 -4.89
N GLY A 38 9.75 -0.97 -5.30
CA GLY A 38 10.18 -0.74 -6.68
C GLY A 38 9.03 -0.43 -7.65
N LEU A 39 7.82 -0.15 -7.16
CA LEU A 39 6.64 0.12 -7.98
C LEU A 39 6.80 1.38 -8.85
N ILE A 40 7.66 2.32 -8.44
CA ILE A 40 8.09 3.48 -9.24
C ILE A 40 8.71 3.12 -10.59
N HIS A 41 9.18 1.88 -10.77
CA HIS A 41 9.74 1.39 -12.04
C HIS A 41 8.69 0.74 -12.95
N TRP A 42 7.43 0.67 -12.52
CA TRP A 42 6.32 0.02 -13.21
C TRP A 42 5.23 1.00 -13.66
N LEU A 43 5.58 2.28 -13.82
CA LEU A 43 4.64 3.35 -14.15
C LEU A 43 3.99 3.19 -15.53
N ASP A 44 4.73 2.68 -16.51
CA ASP A 44 4.21 2.38 -17.86
C ASP A 44 3.21 1.20 -17.86
N TYR A 45 3.16 0.45 -16.75
CA TYR A 45 2.26 -0.68 -16.53
C TYR A 45 1.22 -0.37 -15.46
N GLN A 46 0.96 0.91 -15.18
CA GLN A 46 -0.21 1.32 -14.41
C GLN A 46 -1.47 0.69 -14.99
N GLY A 47 -2.32 0.17 -14.11
CA GLY A 47 -3.48 -0.63 -14.48
C GLY A 47 -3.21 -2.13 -14.50
N ALA A 48 -1.96 -2.63 -14.63
CA ALA A 48 -1.61 -4.00 -14.20
C ALA A 48 -1.55 -4.09 -12.66
N TRP A 49 -1.20 -2.97 -12.03
CA TRP A 49 -1.40 -2.69 -10.62
C TRP A 49 -2.31 -1.47 -10.44
N SER A 50 -2.92 -1.34 -9.27
CA SER A 50 -3.80 -0.20 -8.99
C SER A 50 -3.75 0.19 -7.52
N LEU A 51 -3.44 1.46 -7.27
CA LEU A 51 -3.68 2.16 -6.02
C LEU A 51 -5.10 2.75 -6.01
N VAL A 52 -5.84 2.49 -4.93
CA VAL A 52 -7.14 3.08 -4.64
C VAL A 52 -7.11 3.71 -3.25
N LEU A 53 -7.34 5.01 -3.14
CA LEU A 53 -7.43 5.75 -1.89
C LEU A 53 -8.86 5.74 -1.35
N PHE A 54 -8.98 5.61 -0.04
CA PHE A 54 -10.24 5.63 0.70
C PHE A 54 -11.37 4.82 0.01
N PRO A 55 -11.15 3.53 -0.31
CA PRO A 55 -12.19 2.72 -0.92
C PRO A 55 -13.29 2.41 0.11
N SER A 56 -14.54 2.39 -0.38
CA SER A 56 -15.69 1.98 0.43
C SER A 56 -15.63 0.48 0.68
N THR A 57 -15.07 0.09 1.82
CA THR A 57 -14.95 -1.32 2.27
C THR A 57 -15.60 -1.47 3.64
N GLY A 58 -15.97 -2.70 4.03
CA GLY A 58 -16.74 -2.95 5.26
C GLY A 58 -16.08 -2.48 6.57
N ARG A 59 -14.75 -2.41 6.63
CA ARG A 59 -13.99 -1.83 7.76
C ARG A 59 -13.47 -0.42 7.49
N GLY A 60 -13.66 0.11 6.29
CA GLY A 60 -13.00 1.32 5.82
C GLY A 60 -11.49 1.11 5.64
N ARG A 61 -10.91 1.78 4.64
CA ARG A 61 -9.47 1.71 4.37
C ARG A 61 -8.92 3.07 4.04
N TYR A 62 -7.66 3.29 4.37
CA TYR A 62 -6.88 4.42 3.85
C TYR A 62 -6.55 4.20 2.38
N PHE A 63 -6.11 3.00 2.03
CA PHE A 63 -5.82 2.62 0.67
C PHE A 63 -5.97 1.12 0.45
N THR A 64 -5.95 0.72 -0.82
CA THR A 64 -5.73 -0.65 -1.25
C THR A 64 -4.84 -0.61 -2.49
N LEU A 65 -3.75 -1.36 -2.46
CA LEU A 65 -2.91 -1.63 -3.61
C LEU A 65 -3.20 -3.04 -4.10
N ASN A 66 -3.34 -3.17 -5.42
CA ASN A 66 -3.63 -4.44 -6.08
C ASN A 66 -2.59 -4.69 -7.16
N ILE A 67 -2.19 -5.94 -7.35
CA ILE A 67 -1.44 -6.41 -8.52
C ILE A 67 -2.25 -7.52 -9.17
N GLY A 68 -2.65 -7.31 -10.42
CA GLY A 68 -3.54 -8.23 -11.12
C GLY A 68 -4.88 -8.40 -10.41
N ARG A 69 -5.15 -9.60 -9.87
CA ARG A 69 -6.49 -9.98 -9.40
C ARG A 69 -6.69 -9.86 -7.89
N HIS A 70 -5.66 -9.53 -7.13
CA HIS A 70 -5.74 -9.53 -5.67
C HIS A 70 -5.05 -8.32 -5.04
N GLU A 71 -5.42 -8.08 -3.79
CA GLU A 71 -4.86 -7.04 -2.94
C GLU A 71 -3.49 -7.50 -2.45
N VAL A 72 -2.49 -6.63 -2.60
CA VAL A 72 -1.12 -6.89 -2.17
C VAL A 72 -0.70 -5.99 -1.01
N ALA A 73 -1.42 -4.88 -0.79
CA ALA A 73 -1.27 -4.09 0.42
C ALA A 73 -2.54 -3.32 0.76
N TYR A 74 -2.84 -3.16 2.03
CA TYR A 74 -3.85 -2.22 2.49
C TYR A 74 -3.56 -1.72 3.91
N SER A 75 -4.26 -0.66 4.30
CA SER A 75 -4.36 -0.25 5.70
C SER A 75 -5.79 0.14 6.03
N THR A 76 -6.33 -0.38 7.13
CA THR A 76 -7.69 -0.06 7.59
C THR A 76 -7.73 1.31 8.24
N LEU A 77 -8.90 1.94 8.27
CA LEU A 77 -9.10 3.07 9.17
C LEU A 77 -9.05 2.57 10.62
N PRO A 78 -8.48 3.33 11.57
CA PRO A 78 -8.59 3.00 12.98
C PRO A 78 -10.06 3.06 13.38
N LYS A 79 -10.47 2.18 14.27
CA LYS A 79 -11.78 2.27 14.94
C LYS A 79 -11.59 2.81 16.34
N LYS A 80 -12.69 3.21 16.98
CA LYS A 80 -12.65 3.67 18.36
C LYS A 80 -12.00 2.57 19.21
N ASP A 81 -10.86 2.91 19.82
CA ASP A 81 -10.04 2.05 20.66
C ASP A 81 -9.33 0.86 19.93
N GLU A 82 -9.29 0.85 18.59
CA GLU A 82 -8.55 -0.15 17.79
C GLU A 82 -7.57 0.54 16.81
N PRO A 83 -6.28 0.15 16.80
CA PRO A 83 -5.29 0.71 15.88
C PRO A 83 -5.60 0.34 14.42
N SER A 84 -4.85 0.94 13.47
CA SER A 84 -4.95 0.52 12.08
C SER A 84 -4.33 -0.85 11.91
N VAL A 85 -4.94 -1.68 11.06
CA VAL A 85 -4.38 -2.94 10.63
C VAL A 85 -3.74 -2.75 9.27
N HIS A 86 -2.47 -3.13 9.17
CA HIS A 86 -1.70 -3.14 7.95
C HIS A 86 -1.59 -4.58 7.43
N MET A 87 -1.74 -4.76 6.13
CA MET A 87 -1.50 -6.02 5.46
C MET A 87 -0.57 -5.77 4.28
N ILE A 88 0.46 -6.60 4.14
CA ILE A 88 1.33 -6.63 2.98
C ILE A 88 1.53 -8.09 2.55
N LEU A 89 1.23 -8.37 1.29
CA LEU A 89 1.49 -9.66 0.65
C LEU A 89 2.93 -9.69 0.13
N LEU A 90 3.66 -10.72 0.53
CA LEU A 90 5.10 -10.85 0.35
C LEU A 90 5.45 -12.26 -0.15
N ASP A 91 6.69 -12.43 -0.63
CA ASP A 91 7.26 -13.75 -0.88
C ASP A 91 7.53 -14.47 0.45
N ASP A 92 7.36 -15.79 0.48
CA ASP A 92 7.55 -16.60 1.70
C ASP A 92 8.99 -16.61 2.23
N LEU A 93 9.98 -16.12 1.47
CA LEU A 93 11.34 -15.89 1.96
C LEU A 93 11.36 -14.99 3.20
N ILE A 94 10.33 -14.16 3.41
CA ILE A 94 10.21 -13.30 4.59
C ILE A 94 10.22 -14.11 5.90
N LEU A 95 9.81 -15.38 5.84
CA LEU A 95 9.78 -16.30 6.98
C LEU A 95 11.18 -16.66 7.50
N GLU A 96 12.24 -16.34 6.77
CA GLU A 96 13.64 -16.56 7.20
C GLU A 96 14.16 -15.44 8.11
N TYR A 97 13.43 -14.33 8.25
CA TYR A 97 13.89 -13.11 8.93
C TYR A 97 13.33 -12.99 10.35
N ASP A 98 14.14 -13.31 11.36
CA ASP A 98 13.72 -13.30 12.76
C ASP A 98 13.45 -11.89 13.30
N ASP A 99 14.16 -10.87 12.81
CA ASP A 99 13.88 -9.47 13.10
C ASP A 99 12.46 -9.07 12.67
N VAL A 100 12.01 -9.54 11.50
CA VAL A 100 10.64 -9.31 11.01
C VAL A 100 9.62 -10.06 11.87
N LYS A 101 9.89 -11.32 12.25
CA LYS A 101 9.00 -12.07 13.17
C LYS A 101 8.84 -11.37 14.51
N ASN A 102 9.96 -10.91 15.08
CA ASN A 102 9.98 -10.20 16.36
C ASN A 102 9.20 -8.88 16.26
N PHE A 103 9.40 -8.12 15.18
CA PHE A 103 8.64 -6.91 14.90
C PHE A 103 7.13 -7.21 14.88
N LEU A 104 6.70 -8.19 14.09
CA LEU A 104 5.28 -8.55 14.00
C LEU A 104 4.70 -8.95 15.36
N GLY A 105 5.44 -9.73 16.16
CA GLY A 105 5.03 -10.10 17.51
C GLY A 105 4.85 -8.91 18.46
N CYS A 106 5.72 -7.89 18.38
CA CYS A 106 5.58 -6.65 19.13
C CYS A 106 4.35 -5.81 18.72
N HIS A 107 3.87 -6.01 17.50
CA HIS A 107 2.78 -5.24 16.88
C HIS A 107 1.49 -6.05 16.69
N GLN A 108 1.22 -7.01 17.60
CA GLN A 108 0.01 -7.87 17.58
C GLN A 108 -0.23 -8.52 16.21
N GLY A 109 0.86 -8.83 15.51
CA GLY A 109 0.85 -9.28 14.13
C GLY A 109 1.45 -10.67 13.96
N GLY A 110 1.49 -11.09 12.72
CA GLY A 110 2.05 -12.36 12.32
C GLY A 110 2.02 -12.58 10.82
N PHE A 111 2.47 -13.77 10.43
CA PHE A 111 2.36 -14.26 9.07
C PHE A 111 1.14 -15.17 8.94
N TYR A 112 0.42 -14.99 7.85
CA TYR A 112 -0.80 -15.72 7.55
C TYR A 112 -0.78 -16.22 6.11
N GLU A 113 -1.37 -17.38 5.87
CA GLU A 113 -1.57 -17.88 4.52
C GLU A 113 -2.35 -16.86 3.68
N THR A 114 -1.99 -16.78 2.39
CA THR A 114 -2.69 -15.92 1.45
C THR A 114 -4.15 -16.39 1.29
N PRO A 115 -5.15 -15.50 1.46
CA PRO A 115 -6.54 -15.86 1.22
C PRO A 115 -6.89 -15.91 -0.28
N TYR A 116 -5.95 -15.54 -1.15
CA TYR A 116 -6.20 -15.37 -2.57
C TYR A 116 -5.78 -16.59 -3.36
N THR A 117 -6.75 -17.29 -3.95
CA THR A 117 -6.49 -18.39 -4.89
C THR A 117 -5.69 -17.98 -6.12
N SER A 118 -5.62 -16.67 -6.41
CA SER A 118 -4.84 -16.10 -7.51
C SER A 118 -3.43 -15.65 -7.12
N ALA A 119 -3.04 -15.79 -5.85
CA ALA A 119 -1.69 -15.49 -5.40
C ALA A 119 -0.71 -16.58 -5.89
N MET A 120 0.57 -16.23 -5.98
CA MET A 120 1.61 -17.19 -6.39
C MET A 120 1.93 -18.20 -5.28
N GLU A 121 2.44 -19.37 -5.65
CA GLU A 121 2.69 -20.53 -4.76
C GLU A 121 3.67 -20.28 -3.60
N ARG A 122 4.34 -19.13 -3.56
CA ARG A 122 5.26 -18.69 -2.51
C ARG A 122 4.85 -17.35 -1.91
N SER A 123 3.64 -17.28 -1.37
CA SER A 123 3.12 -16.01 -0.85
C SER A 123 2.59 -16.11 0.56
N VAL A 124 2.82 -15.04 1.31
CA VAL A 124 2.42 -14.92 2.71
C VAL A 124 1.98 -13.49 2.99
N CYS A 125 0.94 -13.34 3.82
CA CYS A 125 0.49 -12.05 4.31
C CYS A 125 1.19 -11.74 5.63
N ALA A 126 1.94 -10.65 5.67
CA ALA A 126 2.28 -10.01 6.95
C ALA A 126 1.13 -9.11 7.37
N ILE A 127 0.56 -9.35 8.55
CA ILE A 127 -0.52 -8.53 9.11
C ILE A 127 -0.11 -8.07 10.49
N PHE A 128 -0.26 -6.79 10.79
CA PHE A 128 0.11 -6.19 12.08
C PHE A 128 -0.68 -4.92 12.37
N GLU A 129 -0.65 -4.50 13.64
CA GLU A 129 -1.32 -3.31 14.14
C GLU A 129 -0.34 -2.15 14.33
N GLY A 130 -0.77 -0.94 14.01
CA GLY A 130 0.06 0.24 14.19
C GLY A 130 -0.53 1.52 13.62
N ASP A 131 0.24 2.59 13.71
CA ASP A 131 0.06 3.77 12.88
C ASP A 131 0.99 3.69 11.65
N PHE A 132 0.96 4.71 10.79
CA PHE A 132 1.81 4.71 9.60
C PHE A 132 3.31 4.83 9.90
N LYS A 133 3.72 5.28 11.09
CA LYS A 133 5.14 5.27 11.47
C LYS A 133 5.62 3.85 11.74
N VAL A 134 4.82 3.06 12.46
CA VAL A 134 5.05 1.62 12.64
C VAL A 134 5.09 0.92 11.28
N ALA A 135 4.17 1.24 10.38
CA ALA A 135 4.16 0.64 9.05
C ALA A 135 5.40 1.00 8.20
N SER A 136 5.91 2.25 8.30
CA SER A 136 7.19 2.63 7.67
C SER A 136 8.38 1.91 8.30
N GLU A 137 8.40 1.72 9.63
CA GLU A 137 9.43 0.94 10.31
C GLU A 137 9.46 -0.51 9.78
N PHE A 138 8.30 -1.14 9.62
CA PHE A 138 8.19 -2.46 8.99
C PHE A 138 8.83 -2.50 7.60
N LEU A 139 8.51 -1.52 6.74
CA LEU A 139 9.06 -1.45 5.38
C LEU A 139 10.59 -1.29 5.36
N SER A 140 11.15 -0.65 6.39
CA SER A 140 12.60 -0.44 6.51
C SER A 140 13.38 -1.70 6.89
N LEU A 141 12.71 -2.76 7.35
CA LEU A 141 13.36 -4.03 7.69
C LEU A 141 13.94 -4.69 6.43
N TYR A 142 15.19 -5.14 6.52
CA TYR A 142 15.95 -5.65 5.37
C TYR A 142 15.24 -6.82 4.65
N GLY A 143 14.67 -7.74 5.43
CA GLY A 143 13.92 -8.87 4.88
C GLY A 143 12.67 -8.45 4.09
N VAL A 144 11.99 -7.39 4.54
CA VAL A 144 10.74 -6.92 3.94
C VAL A 144 10.98 -6.42 2.53
N ARG A 145 12.01 -5.60 2.30
CA ARG A 145 12.35 -5.13 0.95
C ARG A 145 12.62 -6.28 -0.01
N ARG A 146 13.37 -7.31 0.42
CA ARG A 146 13.70 -8.46 -0.43
C ARG A 146 12.46 -9.27 -0.79
N ALA A 147 11.58 -9.50 0.17
CA ALA A 147 10.35 -10.25 -0.04
C ALA A 147 9.32 -9.49 -0.89
N LEU A 148 9.25 -8.16 -0.72
CA LEU A 148 8.46 -7.27 -1.58
C LEU A 148 8.90 -7.39 -3.04
N ILE A 149 10.20 -7.18 -3.30
CA ILE A 149 10.72 -7.20 -4.67
C ILE A 149 10.49 -8.58 -5.30
N ALA A 150 10.80 -9.66 -4.57
CA ALA A 150 10.62 -11.02 -5.08
C ALA A 150 9.18 -11.30 -5.54
N TYR A 151 8.18 -10.99 -4.70
CA TYR A 151 6.79 -11.25 -5.07
C TYR A 151 6.24 -10.23 -6.08
N TRP A 152 6.38 -8.94 -5.80
CA TRP A 152 5.69 -7.89 -6.56
C TRP A 152 6.23 -7.78 -7.97
N HIS A 153 7.55 -7.83 -8.15
CA HIS A 153 8.13 -7.77 -9.50
C HIS A 153 7.83 -9.02 -10.30
N GLU A 154 7.92 -10.22 -9.71
CA GLU A 154 7.56 -11.45 -10.42
C GLU A 154 6.10 -11.43 -10.87
N ALA A 155 5.18 -11.00 -10.00
CA ALA A 155 3.77 -10.82 -10.34
C ALA A 155 3.58 -9.82 -11.50
N LEU A 156 4.28 -8.68 -11.46
CA LEU A 156 4.21 -7.66 -12.51
C LEU A 156 4.84 -8.11 -13.83
N PHE A 157 5.95 -8.85 -13.81
CA PHE A 157 6.55 -9.44 -15.00
C PHE A 157 5.59 -10.43 -15.68
N ARG A 158 4.92 -11.29 -14.90
CA ARG A 158 3.90 -12.20 -15.42
C ARG A 158 2.74 -11.47 -16.07
N LEU A 159 2.24 -10.40 -15.43
CA LEU A 159 1.16 -9.60 -16.00
C LEU A 159 1.59 -8.91 -17.29
N LYS A 160 2.78 -8.31 -17.31
CA LYS A 160 3.39 -7.70 -18.50
C LYS A 160 3.54 -8.71 -19.63
N ALA A 161 4.10 -9.88 -19.36
CA ALA A 161 4.30 -10.93 -20.37
C ALA A 161 2.98 -11.42 -20.99
N ASN A 162 1.91 -11.43 -20.19
CA ASN A 162 0.57 -11.84 -20.62
C ASN A 162 -0.31 -10.68 -21.13
N ASN A 163 0.22 -9.46 -21.18
CA ASN A 163 -0.55 -8.24 -21.45
C ASN A 163 -1.84 -8.13 -20.61
N ALA A 164 -1.75 -8.54 -19.34
CA ALA A 164 -2.88 -8.65 -18.43
C ALA A 164 -2.98 -7.43 -17.51
N MET A 165 -4.21 -7.01 -17.25
CA MET A 165 -4.52 -5.87 -16.39
C MET A 165 -5.10 -6.32 -15.06
N SER A 166 -4.99 -5.45 -14.05
CA SER A 166 -5.72 -5.58 -12.80
C SER A 166 -7.22 -5.48 -13.05
N VAL A 167 -7.99 -6.34 -12.38
CA VAL A 167 -9.46 -6.26 -12.37
C VAL A 167 -9.96 -5.00 -11.65
N TYR A 168 -9.07 -4.34 -10.91
CA TYR A 168 -9.31 -3.11 -10.19
C TYR A 168 -8.78 -1.86 -10.91
N SER A 169 -8.21 -2.01 -12.13
CA SER A 169 -7.65 -0.91 -12.93
C SER A 169 -8.58 0.28 -13.10
N ARG A 170 -9.89 0.05 -13.27
CA ARG A 170 -10.90 1.11 -13.40
C ARG A 170 -11.07 2.00 -12.16
N PHE A 171 -10.59 1.56 -11.00
CA PHE A 171 -10.65 2.30 -9.75
C PHE A 171 -9.32 3.01 -9.42
N HIS A 172 -8.33 2.92 -10.31
CA HIS A 172 -7.00 3.42 -10.05
C HIS A 172 -6.95 4.95 -9.93
N ASP A 173 -6.38 5.45 -8.84
CA ASP A 173 -6.20 6.88 -8.59
C ASP A 173 -4.92 7.42 -9.25
N TYR A 174 -4.95 7.63 -10.57
CA TYR A 174 -3.81 8.17 -11.34
C TYR A 174 -3.27 9.50 -10.79
N ASN A 175 -4.15 10.40 -10.33
CA ASN A 175 -3.76 11.67 -9.74
C ASN A 175 -3.01 11.50 -8.41
N ALA A 176 -3.32 10.45 -7.64
CA ALA A 176 -2.57 10.15 -6.42
C ALA A 176 -1.16 9.70 -6.76
N VAL A 177 -1.02 8.79 -7.74
CA VAL A 177 0.29 8.32 -8.22
C VAL A 177 1.13 9.47 -8.74
N ALA A 178 0.59 10.31 -9.62
CA ALA A 178 1.32 11.46 -10.17
C ALA A 178 1.85 12.39 -9.06
N LYS A 179 1.06 12.61 -8.02
CA LYS A 179 1.45 13.49 -6.91
C LYS A 179 2.45 12.82 -5.96
N LEU A 180 2.37 11.49 -5.74
CA LEU A 180 3.38 10.72 -4.99
C LEU A 180 4.74 10.79 -5.71
N LEU A 181 4.75 10.57 -7.02
CA LEU A 181 5.98 10.66 -7.82
C LEU A 181 6.62 12.04 -7.80
N ASN A 182 5.79 13.10 -7.80
CA ASN A 182 6.31 14.46 -7.64
C ASN A 182 6.92 14.70 -6.26
N ASP A 183 6.49 13.98 -5.23
CA ASP A 183 7.01 14.08 -3.87
C ASP A 183 8.33 13.30 -3.72
N ILE A 184 8.38 12.08 -4.27
CA ILE A 184 9.57 11.20 -4.27
C ILE A 184 10.73 11.83 -5.05
N ASN A 185 10.47 12.51 -6.16
CA ASN A 185 11.51 13.09 -7.02
C ASN A 185 12.02 14.48 -6.58
N ARG A 186 11.56 15.00 -5.43
CA ARG A 186 12.01 16.29 -4.90
C ARG A 186 13.21 16.14 -3.98
#